data_AF-A0A1Q2CFD0-F1
#
_entry.id   AF-A0A1Q2CFD0-F1
#
_cell.length_a   1.000
_cell.length_b   1.000
_cell.length_c   1.000
_cell.angle_alpha   90.00
_cell.angle_beta   90.00
_cell.angle_gamma   90.00
#
_symmetry.space_group_name_H-M   'P 1'
#
loop_
_entity.id
_entity.type
_entity.pdbx_description
1 polymer ?
#
loop_
_entity_poly.entity_id
_entity_poly.type
_entity_poly.pdbx_seq_one_letter_code
_entity_poly.pdbx_strand_id
1 'polypeptide(L)'
;MPTLLFAGGWEWVIILVVALLLFGGSRLAGLGKGVGRSIREFKEEVKHPIDGSKPADEVVDAEIVQPEIRQRPVERPVDPEYDRPAERPAQQPHTERHPEA
;
A
#
# COMPACT_ATOMS: atom_id res chain seq x y z
N MET A 1 53.21 21.31 -9.88
CA MET A 1 52.54 20.34 -8.98
C MET A 1 51.04 20.62 -9.00
N PRO A 2 50.23 19.91 -9.81
CA PRO A 2 48.79 20.17 -9.90
C PRO A 2 48.06 19.34 -8.84
N THR A 3 48.17 19.70 -7.58
CA THR A 3 47.40 19.11 -6.45
C THR A 3 46.20 19.97 -6.04
N LEU A 4 45.97 21.10 -6.72
CA LEU A 4 44.98 22.11 -6.35
C LEU A 4 43.59 21.92 -6.99
N LEU A 5 43.42 20.96 -7.91
CA LEU A 5 42.10 20.59 -8.44
C LEU A 5 41.30 19.68 -7.47
N PHE A 6 41.95 19.18 -6.43
CA PHE A 6 41.36 18.29 -5.42
C PHE A 6 41.00 19.00 -4.11
N ALA A 7 41.12 20.33 -4.07
CA ALA A 7 40.81 21.14 -2.90
C ALA A 7 39.29 21.19 -2.63
N GLY A 8 38.81 20.18 -1.91
CA GLY A 8 37.81 20.37 -0.83
C GLY A 8 36.46 19.68 -1.02
N GLY A 9 35.96 19.54 -2.24
CA GLY A 9 34.58 19.07 -2.47
C GLY A 9 34.44 17.83 -3.35
N TRP A 10 35.30 17.68 -4.36
CA TRP A 10 35.16 16.60 -5.35
C TRP A 10 35.35 15.21 -4.72
N GLU A 11 36.20 15.11 -3.69
CA GLU A 11 36.47 13.86 -2.98
C GLU A 11 35.20 13.31 -2.32
N TRP A 12 34.41 14.19 -1.71
CA TRP A 12 33.13 13.84 -1.11
C TRP A 12 32.13 13.30 -2.11
N VAL A 13 32.13 13.87 -3.33
CA VAL A 13 31.26 13.40 -4.41
C VAL A 13 31.68 12.00 -4.86
N ILE A 14 32.98 11.72 -5.02
CA ILE A 14 33.46 10.37 -5.36
C ILE A 14 33.06 9.37 -4.28
N ILE A 15 33.25 9.71 -3.00
CA ILE A 15 32.89 8.82 -1.89
C ILE A 15 31.39 8.52 -1.92
N LEU A 16 30.55 9.52 -2.19
CA LEU A 16 29.10 9.36 -2.36
C LEU A 16 28.78 8.42 -3.52
N VAL A 17 29.46 8.57 -4.66
CA VAL A 17 29.29 7.70 -5.82
C VAL A 17 29.66 6.26 -5.47
N VAL A 18 30.84 6.03 -4.88
CA VAL A 18 31.28 4.68 -4.48
C VAL A 18 30.32 4.06 -3.46
N ALA A 19 29.86 4.83 -2.47
CA ALA A 19 28.85 4.36 -1.52
C ALA A 19 27.54 4.00 -2.23
N LEU A 20 27.10 4.79 -3.22
CA LEU A 20 25.90 4.48 -4.00
C LEU A 20 26.05 3.21 -4.85
N LEU A 21 27.26 2.89 -5.33
CA LEU A 21 27.52 1.61 -6.00
C LEU A 21 27.47 0.41 -5.03
N LEU A 22 28.02 0.56 -3.81
CA LEU A 22 28.05 -0.52 -2.82
C LEU A 22 26.69 -0.76 -2.16
N PHE A 23 26.02 0.30 -1.74
CA PHE A 23 24.73 0.24 -1.05
C PHE A 23 23.55 0.23 -2.02
N GLY A 24 23.71 0.80 -3.22
CA GLY A 24 22.62 1.00 -4.17
C GLY A 24 21.76 2.23 -3.83
N GLY A 25 21.23 2.90 -4.86
CA GLY A 25 20.36 4.06 -4.67
C GLY A 25 19.07 3.76 -3.88
N SER A 26 18.55 2.54 -3.96
CA SER A 26 17.32 2.13 -3.27
C SER A 26 17.48 2.05 -1.74
N ARG A 27 18.62 1.53 -1.24
CA ARG A 27 18.89 1.46 0.20
C ARG A 27 19.05 2.85 0.81
N LEU A 28 19.81 3.72 0.14
CA LEU A 28 20.04 5.09 0.61
C LEU A 28 18.78 5.95 0.53
N ALA A 29 17.97 5.81 -0.53
CA ALA A 29 16.68 6.48 -0.65
C ALA A 29 15.68 6.00 0.41
N GLY A 30 15.65 4.70 0.72
CA GLY A 30 14.80 4.15 1.78
C GLY A 30 15.14 4.72 3.16
N LEU A 31 16.44 4.76 3.51
CA LEU A 31 16.91 5.36 4.76
C LEU A 31 16.68 6.87 4.80
N GLY A 32 16.95 7.56 3.69
CA GLY A 32 16.77 9.01 3.57
C GLY A 32 15.31 9.44 3.73
N LYS A 33 14.33 8.68 3.19
CA LYS A 33 12.90 8.94 3.40
C LYS A 33 12.50 8.86 4.87
N GLY A 34 13.00 7.87 5.61
CA GLY A 34 12.73 7.71 7.04
C GLY A 34 13.35 8.82 7.89
N VAL A 35 14.65 9.08 7.69
CA VAL A 35 15.38 10.14 8.40
C VAL A 35 14.81 11.53 8.07
N GLY A 36 14.51 11.80 6.81
CA GLY A 36 13.94 13.07 6.37
C GLY A 36 12.57 13.36 7.00
N ARG A 37 11.71 12.35 7.13
CA ARG A 37 10.42 12.49 7.81
C ARG A 37 10.60 12.83 9.30
N SER A 38 11.48 12.12 10.01
CA SER A 38 11.76 12.42 11.43
C SER A 38 12.34 13.82 11.66
N ILE A 39 13.22 14.30 10.78
CA ILE A 39 13.80 15.65 10.88
C ILE A 39 12.73 16.72 10.59
N ARG A 40 11.82 16.45 9.64
CA ARG A 40 10.72 17.35 9.30
C ARG A 40 9.75 17.51 10.47
N GLU A 41 9.27 16.40 11.03
CA GLU A 41 8.37 16.39 12.20
C GLU A 41 9.03 17.10 13.40
N PHE A 42 10.30 16.78 13.69
CA PHE A 42 11.06 17.45 14.75
C PHE A 42 11.16 18.96 14.52
N LYS A 43 11.43 19.39 13.28
CA LYS A 43 11.53 20.82 12.94
C LYS A 43 10.19 21.54 12.98
N GLU A 44 9.10 20.86 12.68
CA GLU A 44 7.73 21.38 12.81
C GLU A 44 7.40 21.59 14.29
N GLU A 45 7.58 20.57 15.14
CA GLU A 45 7.35 20.66 16.59
C GLU A 45 8.20 21.76 17.25
N VAL A 46 9.47 21.90 16.84
CA VAL A 46 10.37 22.95 17.37
C VAL A 46 10.01 24.35 16.87
N LYS A 47 9.34 24.48 15.71
CA LYS A 47 8.89 25.78 15.15
C LYS A 47 7.50 26.20 15.61
N HIS A 48 6.64 25.27 15.98
CA HIS A 48 5.28 25.53 16.44
C HIS A 48 5.11 26.38 17.71
N PRO A 49 6.12 26.67 18.57
CA PRO A 49 5.94 27.63 19.65
C PRO A 49 5.86 29.10 19.20
N ILE A 50 6.26 29.44 17.97
CA ILE A 50 6.47 30.85 17.55
C ILE A 50 5.49 31.31 16.46
N ASP A 51 5.00 30.44 15.58
CA ASP A 51 4.10 30.89 14.50
C ASP A 51 3.17 29.76 14.02
N GLY A 52 1.86 29.97 14.19
CA GLY A 52 0.80 28.99 13.94
C GLY A 52 0.48 28.75 12.46
N SER A 53 1.49 28.55 11.61
CA SER A 53 1.30 28.33 10.18
C SER A 53 1.68 26.89 9.78
N LYS A 54 0.67 26.12 9.35
CA LYS A 54 0.79 24.77 8.77
C LYS A 54 1.80 24.74 7.62
N PRO A 55 2.78 23.81 7.58
CA PRO A 55 3.54 23.58 6.37
C PRO A 55 2.94 22.45 5.52
N ALA A 56 2.73 22.80 4.25
CA ALA A 56 2.51 21.89 3.13
C ALA A 56 3.58 20.80 3.07
N ASP A 57 3.18 19.55 2.84
CA ASP A 57 3.52 18.82 1.61
C ASP A 57 3.06 17.38 1.76
N GLU A 58 1.98 17.10 1.06
CA GLU A 58 1.62 15.81 0.49
C GLU A 58 2.88 15.26 -0.20
N VAL A 59 3.58 14.37 0.48
CA VAL A 59 4.64 13.61 -0.14
C VAL A 59 3.91 12.72 -1.13
N VAL A 60 3.87 13.14 -2.40
CA VAL A 60 3.53 12.26 -3.51
C VAL A 60 4.51 11.11 -3.37
N ASP A 61 4.03 10.02 -2.78
CA ASP A 61 4.70 8.73 -2.82
C ASP A 61 4.90 8.51 -4.30
N ALA A 62 6.15 8.72 -4.75
CA ALA A 62 6.57 8.39 -6.09
C ALA A 62 6.02 7.01 -6.35
N GLU A 63 4.99 6.99 -7.19
CA GLU A 63 4.24 5.83 -7.55
C GLU A 63 5.26 4.80 -8.00
N ILE A 64 5.58 3.87 -7.11
CA ILE A 64 5.94 2.55 -7.57
C ILE A 64 4.63 2.07 -8.13
N VAL A 65 4.46 2.36 -9.42
CA VAL A 65 3.68 1.57 -10.35
C VAL A 65 4.12 0.14 -10.06
N GLN A 66 3.38 -0.53 -9.18
CA GLN A 66 3.32 -1.97 -9.23
C GLN A 66 2.57 -2.19 -10.54
N PRO A 67 3.22 -2.70 -11.61
CA PRO A 67 2.47 -3.06 -12.80
C PRO A 67 1.39 -4.04 -12.35
N GLU A 68 0.17 -3.62 -12.62
CA GLU A 68 -1.10 -4.31 -12.49
C GLU A 68 -1.01 -5.77 -12.97
N ILE A 69 -0.58 -6.71 -12.11
CA ILE A 69 -0.87 -8.15 -12.25
C ILE A 69 -1.02 -8.79 -10.86
N ARG A 70 -2.07 -8.46 -10.11
CA ARG A 70 -2.74 -9.42 -9.22
C ARG A 70 -4.21 -9.06 -9.01
N GLN A 71 -5.04 -9.91 -9.62
CA GLN A 71 -6.44 -10.23 -9.30
C GLN A 71 -7.51 -9.33 -9.91
N ARG A 72 -8.10 -9.86 -10.98
CA ARG A 72 -9.33 -9.42 -11.65
C ARG A 72 -10.44 -9.18 -10.62
N PRO A 73 -11.11 -8.02 -10.65
CA PRO A 73 -12.35 -7.80 -9.93
C PRO A 73 -13.53 -8.68 -10.45
N VAL A 74 -14.42 -9.01 -9.50
CA VAL A 74 -15.80 -9.51 -9.64
C VAL A 74 -15.97 -11.04 -9.74
N GLU A 75 -15.83 -11.73 -8.60
CA GLU A 75 -16.77 -12.82 -8.30
C GLU A 75 -18.13 -12.18 -8.02
N ARG A 76 -19.12 -12.56 -8.84
CA ARG A 76 -20.50 -12.07 -8.83
C ARG A 76 -21.11 -12.18 -7.42
N PRO A 77 -21.90 -11.18 -6.98
CA PRO A 77 -22.84 -11.40 -5.88
C PRO A 77 -23.68 -12.63 -6.24
N VAL A 78 -23.64 -13.67 -5.42
CA VAL A 78 -24.57 -14.78 -5.52
C VAL A 78 -25.86 -14.27 -4.89
N ASP A 79 -26.82 -13.92 -5.73
CA ASP A 79 -28.19 -13.64 -5.35
C ASP A 79 -28.72 -14.84 -4.55
N PRO A 80 -29.03 -14.70 -3.26
CA PRO A 80 -29.76 -15.73 -2.55
C PRO A 80 -31.16 -15.71 -3.16
N GLU A 81 -31.49 -16.75 -3.93
CA GLU A 81 -32.87 -17.09 -4.26
C GLU A 81 -33.62 -17.38 -2.96
N TYR A 82 -34.01 -16.31 -2.28
CA TYR A 82 -34.85 -16.29 -1.10
C TYR A 82 -36.22 -15.75 -1.51
N ASP A 83 -36.85 -16.41 -2.48
CA ASP A 83 -38.24 -16.12 -2.84
C ASP A 83 -38.97 -17.36 -3.35
N ARG A 84 -39.05 -18.40 -2.50
CA ARG A 84 -40.12 -19.39 -2.65
C ARG A 84 -40.85 -19.65 -1.33
N PRO A 85 -41.70 -18.72 -0.88
CA PRO A 85 -42.79 -19.05 0.01
C PRO A 85 -43.88 -19.79 -0.79
N ALA A 86 -44.23 -20.98 -0.31
CA ALA A 86 -45.48 -21.71 -0.57
C ALA A 86 -45.79 -22.15 -2.02
N GLU A 87 -45.49 -23.42 -2.32
CA GLU A 87 -46.41 -24.29 -3.10
C GLU A 87 -45.97 -25.76 -3.02
N ARG A 88 -46.49 -26.48 -2.01
CA ARG A 88 -46.62 -27.95 -2.07
C ARG A 88 -47.99 -28.40 -1.57
N PRO A 89 -49.09 -28.19 -2.30
CA PRO A 89 -50.29 -28.97 -2.14
C PRO A 89 -50.23 -30.15 -3.14
N ALA A 90 -49.65 -31.27 -2.71
CA ALA A 90 -49.84 -32.55 -3.39
C ALA A 90 -49.66 -33.70 -2.39
N GLN A 91 -50.55 -33.74 -1.41
CA GLN A 91 -50.90 -35.00 -0.77
C GLN A 91 -51.70 -35.83 -1.78
N GLN A 92 -51.15 -36.96 -2.23
CA GLN A 92 -51.84 -38.21 -2.55
C GLN A 92 -50.86 -39.19 -3.24
N PRO A 93 -51.06 -40.52 -3.18
CA PRO A 93 -51.99 -41.29 -2.37
C PRO A 93 -51.28 -42.35 -1.50
N HIS A 94 -51.77 -42.56 -0.29
CA HIS A 94 -51.43 -43.73 0.51
C HIS A 94 -51.93 -44.99 -0.22
N THR A 95 -51.00 -45.70 -0.85
CA THR A 95 -51.19 -47.09 -1.24
C THR A 95 -50.85 -47.93 -0.02
N GLU A 96 -51.84 -48.61 0.57
CA GLU A 96 -51.78 -50.07 0.77
C GLU A 96 -52.90 -50.58 1.68
N ARG A 97 -53.75 -51.42 1.05
CA ARG A 97 -54.33 -52.66 1.57
C ARG A 97 -55.25 -52.62 2.80
N HIS A 98 -56.52 -52.47 2.46
CA HIS A 98 -57.63 -53.27 2.98
C HIS A 98 -57.31 -54.79 2.91
N PRO A 99 -57.64 -55.58 3.95
CA PRO A 99 -58.85 -56.38 3.86
C PRO A 99 -59.69 -56.47 5.13
N GLU A 100 -61.00 -56.48 4.89
CA GLU A 100 -62.11 -57.02 5.67
C GLU A 100 -61.83 -58.34 6.42
N ALA A 101 -62.25 -58.38 7.69
CA ALA A 101 -62.98 -59.49 8.32
C ALA A 101 -63.59 -59.01 9.65
#